data_AF-A0A9P7W499-F1
#
_entry.id   AF-A0A9P7W499-F1
#
_cell.length_a   1.000
_cell.length_b   1.000
_cell.length_c   1.000
_cell.angle_alpha   90.00
_cell.angle_beta   90.00
_cell.angle_gamma   90.00
#
_symmetry.space_group_name_H-M   'P 1'
#
loop_
_entity.id
_entity.type
_entity.pdbx_description
1 polymer ?
#
loop_
_entity_poly.entity_id
_entity_poly.type
_entity_poly.pdbx_seq_one_letter_code
_entity_poly.pdbx_strand_id
1 'polypeptide(L)'
;MSAESSFVMGDFWPGNVLVSLDENSRVKTISVIDWELAKTGLPGHDLGQFCAELYLLRSFDPISGEFALATSDMTSSFLKAYSRFKDIPLAQYVITHMGAHLVAWTPRIPWGSNQRTRQVVKEGVKYVVEPWVESDDKKLGEWFSHTSISVLATNR
;
A
#
# COMPACT_ATOMS: atom_id res chain seq x y z
N MET A 1 12.11 -11.74 -10.51
CA MET A 1 11.72 -12.01 -9.11
C MET A 1 11.07 -13.39 -9.06
N SER A 2 11.37 -14.22 -8.04
CA SER A 2 10.73 -15.52 -7.83
C SER A 2 9.79 -15.45 -6.63
N ALA A 3 8.68 -16.17 -6.65
CA ALA A 3 7.79 -16.29 -5.49
C ALA A 3 8.43 -17.09 -4.33
N GLU A 4 9.57 -17.75 -4.57
CA GLU A 4 10.32 -18.48 -3.54
C GLU A 4 11.39 -17.62 -2.84
N SER A 5 11.64 -16.39 -3.33
CA SER A 5 12.75 -15.56 -2.82
C SER A 5 12.41 -14.75 -1.58
N SER A 6 11.16 -14.75 -1.11
CA SER A 6 10.75 -13.97 0.05
C SER A 6 9.69 -14.68 0.87
N PHE A 7 9.74 -14.50 2.18
CA PHE A 7 8.68 -14.88 3.10
C PHE A 7 7.80 -13.66 3.32
N VAL A 8 6.51 -13.79 3.03
CA VAL A 8 5.52 -12.72 3.12
C VAL A 8 4.53 -13.05 4.23
N MET A 9 4.07 -12.03 4.95
CA MET A 9 3.06 -12.16 5.99
C MET A 9 1.69 -12.48 5.39
N GLY A 10 1.36 -11.91 4.22
CA GLY A 10 0.20 -12.31 3.43
C GLY A 10 -1.12 -11.61 3.79
N ASP A 11 -1.26 -11.10 5.02
CA ASP A 11 -2.34 -10.21 5.47
C ASP A 11 -1.78 -8.94 6.13
N PHE A 12 -0.82 -8.30 5.48
CA PHE A 12 -0.10 -7.18 6.08
C PHE A 12 -0.87 -5.88 5.94
N TRP A 13 -1.79 -5.63 6.86
CA TRP A 13 -2.57 -4.39 6.97
C TRP A 13 -2.39 -3.72 8.35
N PRO A 14 -2.70 -2.42 8.53
CA PRO A 14 -2.47 -1.71 9.79
C PRO A 14 -3.14 -2.34 11.01
N GLY A 15 -4.26 -3.04 10.85
CA GLY A 15 -4.96 -3.73 11.94
C GLY A 15 -4.13 -4.86 12.59
N ASN A 16 -3.17 -5.44 11.85
CA ASN A 16 -2.29 -6.49 12.33
C ASN A 16 -0.96 -5.96 12.93
N VAL A 17 -0.89 -4.65 13.18
CA VAL A 17 0.30 -3.97 13.73
C VAL A 17 -0.02 -3.40 15.11
N LEU A 18 0.52 -4.02 16.16
CA LEU A 18 0.41 -3.53 17.53
C LEU A 18 1.55 -2.57 17.84
N VAL A 19 1.21 -1.40 18.40
CA VAL A 19 2.17 -0.37 18.79
C VAL A 19 2.12 -0.17 20.30
N SER A 20 3.26 -0.36 20.98
CA SER A 20 3.45 0.05 22.37
C SER A 20 4.12 1.41 22.42
N LEU A 21 3.60 2.31 23.24
CA LEU A 21 4.19 3.63 23.48
C LEU A 21 4.97 3.67 24.81
N ASP A 22 5.97 4.55 24.91
CA ASP A 22 6.60 4.90 26.17
C ASP A 22 5.83 6.00 26.92
N GLU A 23 6.31 6.41 28.09
CA GLU A 23 5.70 7.46 28.93
C GLU A 23 5.62 8.83 28.23
N ASN A 24 6.40 9.05 27.17
CA ASN A 24 6.40 10.26 26.36
C ASN A 24 5.62 10.10 25.04
N SER A 25 4.75 9.08 24.95
CA SER A 25 3.97 8.74 23.75
C SER A 25 4.81 8.44 22.50
N ARG A 26 6.08 8.04 22.66
CA ARG A 26 6.94 7.62 21.54
C ARG A 26 6.79 6.14 21.32
N VAL A 27 6.91 5.71 20.06
CA VAL A 27 6.88 4.28 19.72
C VAL A 27 8.05 3.56 20.41
N LYS A 28 7.71 2.67 21.34
CA LYS A 28 8.65 1.80 22.06
C LYS A 28 8.84 0.47 21.34
N THR A 29 7.75 -0.11 20.85
CA THR A 29 7.78 -1.42 20.19
C THR A 29 6.67 -1.51 19.15
N ILE A 30 6.99 -2.13 18.02
CA ILE A 30 6.04 -2.49 16.97
C ILE A 30 6.05 -4.02 16.89
N SER A 31 4.88 -4.64 17.01
CA SER A 31 4.71 -6.10 16.88
C SER A 31 3.74 -6.39 15.73
N VAL A 32 4.15 -7.26 14.82
CA VAL A 32 3.29 -7.75 13.72
C VAL A 32 2.69 -9.08 14.15
N ILE A 33 1.37 -9.18 14.15
CA ILE A 33 0.61 -10.35 14.59
C ILE A 33 -0.15 -10.99 13.43
N ASP A 34 -0.89 -12.06 13.71
CA ASP A 34 -1.83 -12.71 12.77
C ASP A 34 -1.20 -13.30 11.50
N TRP A 35 -0.13 -14.10 11.67
CA TRP A 35 0.65 -14.68 10.58
C TRP A 35 -0.03 -15.86 9.86
N GLU A 36 -1.34 -16.05 9.97
CA GLU A 36 -2.03 -17.24 9.47
C GLU A 36 -2.02 -17.37 7.93
N LEU A 37 -1.82 -16.27 7.21
CA LEU A 37 -1.70 -16.23 5.74
C LEU A 37 -0.25 -16.22 5.22
N ALA A 38 0.72 -16.41 6.12
CA ALA A 38 2.13 -16.32 5.80
C ALA A 38 2.60 -17.44 4.87
N LYS A 39 3.44 -17.10 3.90
CA LYS A 39 3.85 -18.00 2.81
C LYS A 39 5.11 -17.49 2.12
N THR A 40 5.71 -18.31 1.26
CA THR A 40 6.65 -17.79 0.26
C THR A 40 5.90 -16.95 -0.77
N GLY A 41 6.40 -15.76 -1.07
CA GLY A 41 5.78 -14.83 -2.01
C GLY A 41 6.77 -13.90 -2.68
N LEU A 42 6.23 -12.99 -3.49
CA LEU A 42 7.02 -11.96 -4.15
C LEU A 42 7.34 -10.82 -3.17
N PRO A 43 8.53 -10.21 -3.22
CA PRO A 43 8.98 -9.21 -2.24
C PRO A 43 8.05 -8.00 -2.06
N GLY A 44 7.24 -7.66 -3.07
CA GLY A 44 6.32 -6.52 -3.02
C GLY A 44 4.90 -6.86 -2.53
N HIS A 45 4.63 -8.09 -2.10
CA HIS A 45 3.29 -8.54 -1.71
C HIS A 45 2.75 -7.75 -0.53
N ASP A 46 3.47 -7.81 0.60
CA ASP A 46 3.07 -7.10 1.82
C ASP A 46 3.11 -5.58 1.63
N LEU A 47 4.00 -5.06 0.77
CA LEU A 47 4.04 -3.63 0.43
C LEU A 47 2.77 -3.20 -0.31
N GLY A 48 2.35 -3.97 -1.32
CA GLY A 48 1.15 -3.68 -2.09
C GLY A 48 -0.10 -3.76 -1.22
N GLN A 49 -0.19 -4.80 -0.38
CA GLN A 49 -1.28 -5.00 0.58
C GLN A 49 -1.39 -3.81 1.53
N PHE A 50 -0.30 -3.46 2.21
CA PHE A 50 -0.30 -2.39 3.21
C PHE A 50 -0.63 -1.03 2.59
N CYS A 51 -0.10 -0.72 1.41
CA CYS A 51 -0.43 0.50 0.68
C CYS A 51 -1.90 0.53 0.23
N ALA A 52 -2.47 -0.60 -0.21
CA ALA A 52 -3.88 -0.68 -0.59
C ALA A 52 -4.80 -0.42 0.61
N GLU A 53 -4.45 -0.96 1.78
CA GLU A 53 -5.24 -0.80 3.00
C GLU A 53 -5.21 0.65 3.53
N LEU A 54 -4.03 1.29 3.53
CA LEU A 54 -3.93 2.71 3.83
C LEU A 54 -4.70 3.58 2.84
N TYR A 55 -4.72 3.20 1.56
CA TYR A 55 -5.51 3.86 0.54
C TYR A 55 -7.01 3.74 0.79
N LEU A 56 -7.50 2.55 1.17
CA LEU A 56 -8.90 2.31 1.51
C LEU A 56 -9.31 3.10 2.76
N LEU A 57 -8.51 3.04 3.83
CA LEU A 57 -8.74 3.81 5.04
C LEU A 57 -8.90 5.29 4.71
N ARG A 58 -7.96 5.87 3.96
CA ARG A 58 -8.06 7.28 3.54
C ARG A 58 -9.25 7.57 2.63
N SER A 59 -9.60 6.65 1.74
CA SER A 59 -10.64 6.85 0.72
C SER A 59 -12.07 6.82 1.24
N PHE A 60 -12.27 6.21 2.41
CA PHE A 60 -13.58 5.93 2.99
C PHE A 60 -13.72 6.42 4.43
N ASP A 61 -12.67 6.98 5.04
CA ASP A 61 -12.77 7.56 6.36
C ASP A 61 -13.69 8.78 6.37
N PRO A 62 -14.67 8.85 7.30
CA PRO A 62 -15.57 9.99 7.44
C PRO A 62 -14.97 11.12 8.29
N ILE A 63 -13.78 10.94 8.87
CA ILE A 63 -13.16 11.84 9.85
C ILE A 63 -12.26 12.86 9.13
N SER A 64 -12.04 13.99 9.79
CA SER A 64 -11.38 15.21 9.33
C SER A 64 -10.06 15.01 8.57
N GLY A 65 -9.60 16.08 7.90
CA GLY A 65 -8.35 16.08 7.11
C GLY A 65 -7.08 15.60 7.83
N GLU A 66 -7.06 15.54 9.16
CA GLU A 66 -5.93 15.02 9.95
C GLU A 66 -5.69 13.52 9.74
N PHE A 67 -6.74 12.70 9.63
CA PHE A 67 -6.58 11.26 9.37
C PHE A 67 -6.04 11.00 7.95
N ALA A 68 -6.48 11.80 6.98
CA ALA A 68 -5.96 11.76 5.62
C ALA A 68 -4.47 12.15 5.56
N LEU A 69 -4.02 13.10 6.38
CA LEU A 69 -2.60 13.45 6.50
C LEU A 69 -1.80 12.31 7.15
N ALA A 70 -2.30 11.75 8.26
CA ALA A 70 -1.61 10.66 8.96
C ALA A 70 -1.43 9.40 8.08
N THR A 71 -2.47 9.01 7.34
CA THR A 71 -2.41 7.88 6.39
C THR A 71 -1.46 8.15 5.23
N SER A 72 -1.42 9.39 4.73
CA SER A 72 -0.47 9.83 3.71
C SER A 72 0.98 9.77 4.21
N ASP A 73 1.24 10.33 5.40
CA ASP A 73 2.56 10.35 6.03
C ASP A 73 3.05 8.94 6.37
N MET A 74 2.16 8.07 6.85
CA MET A 74 2.45 6.67 7.12
C MET A 74 2.82 5.94 5.82
N THR A 75 2.05 6.11 4.75
CA THR A 75 2.35 5.48 3.46
C THR A 75 3.71 5.95 2.91
N SER A 76 3.96 7.27 2.95
CA SER A 76 5.23 7.86 2.49
C SER A 76 6.42 7.34 3.30
N SER A 77 6.31 7.34 4.64
CA SER A 77 7.36 6.85 5.53
C SER A 77 7.62 5.36 5.36
N PHE A 78 6.56 4.57 5.20
CA PHE A 78 6.64 3.14 4.94
C PHE A 78 7.40 2.87 3.65
N LEU A 79 6.96 3.42 2.51
CA LEU A 79 7.64 3.25 1.22
C LEU A 79 9.09 3.77 1.24
N LYS A 80 9.35 4.87 1.94
CA LYS A 80 10.71 5.40 2.14
C LYS A 80 11.60 4.44 2.91
N ALA A 81 11.10 3.69 3.89
CA ALA A 81 11.88 2.68 4.60
C ALA A 81 12.31 1.51 3.68
N TYR A 82 11.53 1.24 2.62
CA TYR A 82 11.85 0.25 1.59
C TYR A 82 12.61 0.82 0.39
N SER A 83 12.85 2.13 0.34
CA SER A 83 13.56 2.83 -0.75
C SER A 83 15.05 2.49 -0.91
N ARG A 84 15.61 1.63 -0.07
CA ARG A 84 16.94 1.05 -0.28
C ARG A 84 16.91 -0.17 -1.20
N PHE A 85 15.72 -0.72 -1.46
CA PHE A 85 15.46 -1.88 -2.32
C PHE A 85 14.81 -1.47 -3.64
N LYS A 86 15.12 -0.27 -4.15
CA LYS A 86 14.55 0.26 -5.40
C LYS A 86 14.79 -0.71 -6.53
N ASP A 87 13.69 -1.08 -7.18
CA ASP A 87 13.67 -1.98 -8.31
C ASP A 87 12.38 -1.69 -9.08
N ILE A 88 12.48 -1.40 -10.37
CA ILE A 88 11.32 -1.07 -11.22
C ILE A 88 10.33 -2.25 -11.21
N PRO A 89 10.77 -3.50 -11.42
CA PRO A 89 9.95 -4.68 -11.20
C PRO A 89 9.23 -4.72 -9.84
N LEU A 90 9.92 -4.39 -8.73
CA LEU A 90 9.29 -4.30 -7.42
C LEU A 90 8.19 -3.23 -7.40
N ALA A 91 8.50 -2.03 -7.86
CA ALA A 91 7.56 -0.92 -7.91
C ALA A 91 6.31 -1.32 -8.69
N GLN A 92 6.47 -1.89 -9.90
CA GLN A 92 5.38 -2.39 -10.76
C GLN A 92 4.55 -3.48 -10.07
N TYR A 93 5.20 -4.40 -9.35
CA TYR A 93 4.48 -5.44 -8.62
C TYR A 93 3.63 -4.87 -7.49
N VAL A 94 4.18 -3.95 -6.68
CA VAL A 94 3.48 -3.34 -5.54
C VAL A 94 2.17 -2.67 -5.99
N ILE A 95 2.22 -1.87 -7.05
CA ILE A 95 1.04 -1.19 -7.59
C ILE A 95 0.08 -2.17 -8.27
N THR A 96 0.55 -3.18 -9.00
CA THR A 96 -0.33 -4.21 -9.58
C THR A 96 -1.10 -4.91 -8.47
N HIS A 97 -0.41 -5.29 -7.39
CA HIS A 97 -0.99 -5.94 -6.24
C HIS A 97 -1.99 -5.02 -5.52
N MET A 98 -1.63 -3.76 -5.30
CA MET A 98 -2.53 -2.75 -4.75
C MET A 98 -3.79 -2.60 -5.60
N GLY A 99 -3.67 -2.52 -6.94
CA GLY A 99 -4.81 -2.44 -7.85
C GLY A 99 -5.72 -3.65 -7.76
N ALA A 100 -5.15 -4.86 -7.75
CA ALA A 100 -5.89 -6.09 -7.55
C ALA A 100 -6.63 -6.11 -6.20
N HIS A 101 -5.98 -5.66 -5.12
CA HIS A 101 -6.58 -5.54 -3.80
C HIS A 101 -7.77 -4.58 -3.79
N LEU A 102 -7.62 -3.38 -4.38
CA LEU A 102 -8.70 -2.41 -4.48
C LEU A 102 -9.90 -2.95 -5.26
N VAL A 103 -9.68 -3.67 -6.36
CA VAL A 103 -10.76 -4.29 -7.14
C VAL A 103 -11.45 -5.41 -6.34
N ALA A 104 -10.67 -6.22 -5.62
CA ALA A 104 -11.19 -7.33 -4.84
C ALA A 104 -11.93 -6.88 -3.58
N TRP A 105 -11.35 -6.01 -2.76
CA TRP A 105 -11.87 -5.72 -1.42
C TRP A 105 -12.87 -4.57 -1.38
N THR A 106 -12.70 -3.54 -2.20
CA THR A 106 -13.56 -2.35 -2.12
C THR A 106 -15.07 -2.65 -2.24
N PRO A 107 -15.54 -3.56 -3.13
CA PRO A 107 -16.96 -3.92 -3.20
C PRO A 107 -17.49 -4.71 -1.99
N ARG A 108 -16.60 -5.22 -1.14
CA ARG A 108 -16.92 -6.10 0.00
C ARG A 108 -16.93 -5.36 1.34
N ILE A 109 -16.45 -4.11 1.37
CA ILE A 109 -16.40 -3.28 2.57
C ILE A 109 -17.57 -2.26 2.59
N PRO A 110 -18.35 -2.15 3.68
CA PRO A 110 -19.51 -1.25 3.76
C PRO A 110 -19.14 0.16 4.24
N TRP A 111 -18.01 0.71 3.80
CA TRP A 111 -17.44 1.96 4.35
C TRP A 111 -17.87 3.25 3.64
N GLY A 112 -18.65 3.19 2.55
CA GLY A 112 -19.09 4.40 1.85
C GLY A 112 -20.17 4.15 0.81
N SER A 113 -20.39 5.16 -0.06
CA SER A 113 -21.42 5.08 -1.09
C SER A 113 -21.01 4.18 -2.26
N ASN A 114 -22.00 3.58 -2.94
CA ASN A 114 -21.79 2.83 -4.18
C ASN A 114 -21.03 3.63 -5.25
N GLN A 115 -21.19 4.96 -5.25
CA GLN A 115 -20.45 5.84 -6.17
C GLN A 115 -18.96 5.87 -5.83
N ARG A 116 -18.60 6.05 -4.54
CA ARG A 116 -17.19 6.03 -4.10
C ARG A 116 -16.58 4.66 -4.30
N THR A 117 -17.29 3.58 -3.95
CA THR A 117 -16.90 2.19 -4.25
C THR A 117 -16.55 2.02 -5.73
N ARG A 118 -17.42 2.49 -6.63
CA ARG A 118 -17.18 2.42 -8.08
C ARG A 118 -15.96 3.23 -8.52
N GLN A 119 -15.70 4.39 -7.91
CA GLN A 119 -14.52 5.20 -8.23
C GLN A 119 -13.23 4.47 -7.86
N VAL A 120 -13.13 3.95 -6.63
CA VAL A 120 -11.95 3.24 -6.14
C VAL A 120 -11.71 1.94 -6.91
N VAL A 121 -12.76 1.20 -7.27
CA VAL A 121 -12.62 0.03 -8.15
C VAL A 121 -12.07 0.43 -9.52
N LYS A 122 -12.52 1.54 -10.11
CA LYS A 122 -11.98 2.03 -11.39
C LYS A 122 -10.52 2.43 -11.27
N GLU A 123 -10.11 3.04 -10.17
CA GLU A 123 -8.70 3.36 -9.88
C GLU A 123 -7.86 2.07 -9.80
N GLY A 124 -8.34 1.06 -9.06
CA GLY A 124 -7.69 -0.24 -8.98
C GLY A 124 -7.55 -0.94 -10.34
N VAL A 125 -8.59 -0.86 -11.20
CA VAL A 125 -8.52 -1.41 -12.57
C VAL A 125 -7.40 -0.72 -13.35
N LYS A 126 -7.27 0.61 -13.29
CA LYS A 126 -6.19 1.34 -13.98
C LYS A 126 -4.82 0.83 -13.56
N TYR A 127 -4.61 0.62 -12.25
CA TYR A 127 -3.37 0.07 -11.72
C TYR A 127 -3.08 -1.36 -12.18
N VAL A 128 -4.05 -2.12 -12.67
CA VAL A 128 -3.83 -3.49 -13.17
C VAL A 128 -3.65 -3.53 -14.69
N VAL A 129 -4.37 -2.68 -15.43
CA VAL A 129 -4.52 -2.80 -16.88
C VAL A 129 -3.74 -1.76 -17.69
N GLU A 130 -3.42 -0.60 -17.11
CA GLU A 130 -2.67 0.42 -17.84
C GLU A 130 -1.22 -0.06 -18.03
N PRO A 131 -0.65 0.05 -19.25
CA PRO A 131 0.71 -0.41 -19.50
C PRO A 131 1.70 0.35 -18.61
N TRP A 132 2.50 -0.41 -17.85
CA TRP A 132 3.59 0.12 -17.05
C TRP A 132 4.57 0.86 -17.95
N VAL A 133 4.70 2.16 -17.74
CA VAL A 133 5.67 2.98 -18.47
C VAL A 133 7.01 2.94 -17.72
N GLU A 134 8.11 3.03 -18.47
CA GLU A 134 9.49 2.99 -17.96
C GLU A 134 9.75 4.01 -16.83
N SER A 135 10.82 3.79 -16.06
CA SER A 135 11.15 4.32 -14.72
C SER A 135 11.06 5.82 -14.45
N ASP A 136 10.81 6.66 -15.45
CA ASP A 136 10.81 8.12 -15.33
C ASP A 136 9.44 8.77 -15.59
N ASP A 137 8.36 7.99 -15.67
CA ASP A 137 7.07 8.54 -16.06
C ASP A 137 6.38 9.33 -14.93
N LYS A 138 6.00 10.57 -15.25
CA LYS A 138 5.07 11.43 -14.49
C LYS A 138 3.82 10.67 -14.07
N LYS A 139 3.39 9.63 -14.81
CA LYS A 139 2.27 8.76 -14.46
C LYS A 139 2.39 8.06 -13.11
N LEU A 140 3.59 7.63 -12.69
CA LEU A 140 3.79 7.13 -11.32
C LEU A 140 3.63 8.25 -10.28
N GLY A 141 3.97 9.49 -10.63
CA GLY A 141 3.67 10.65 -9.79
C GLY A 141 2.19 11.04 -9.80
N GLU A 142 1.48 10.83 -10.90
CA GLU A 142 0.05 11.19 -11.07
C GLU A 142 -0.89 10.15 -10.47
N TRP A 143 -0.66 8.87 -10.77
CA TRP A 143 -1.34 7.72 -10.14
C TRP A 143 -1.24 7.79 -8.62
N PHE A 144 -0.18 8.43 -8.13
CA PHE A 144 0.08 8.59 -6.73
C PHE A 144 0.47 10.00 -6.33
N SER A 145 -0.30 10.98 -6.80
CA SER A 145 -0.20 12.40 -6.40
C SER A 145 -0.26 12.63 -4.89
N HIS A 146 -0.55 11.58 -4.12
CA HIS A 146 -0.59 11.61 -2.67
C HIS A 146 0.14 10.46 -1.95
N THR A 147 0.91 9.62 -2.63
CA THR A 147 1.69 8.52 -2.01
C THR A 147 2.93 8.24 -2.86
N SER A 148 4.12 8.65 -2.43
CA SER A 148 5.34 8.66 -3.27
C SER A 148 5.89 7.27 -3.66
N ILE A 149 5.14 6.39 -4.33
CA ILE A 149 5.61 5.07 -4.78
C ILE A 149 6.77 5.18 -5.78
N SER A 150 6.88 6.33 -6.46
CA SER A 150 8.04 6.68 -7.31
C SER A 150 9.37 6.57 -6.56
N VAL A 151 9.35 6.65 -5.22
CA VAL A 151 10.50 6.35 -4.36
C VAL A 151 11.03 4.93 -4.56
N LEU A 152 10.19 3.96 -4.95
CA LEU A 152 10.59 2.59 -5.28
C LEU A 152 11.05 2.43 -6.74
N ALA A 153 10.66 3.33 -7.64
CA ALA A 153 10.88 3.22 -9.09
C ALA A 153 12.06 4.06 -9.63
N THR A 154 12.64 4.95 -8.81
CA THR A 154 13.72 5.85 -9.23
C THR A 154 15.09 5.16 -9.16
N ASN A 155 15.68 4.84 -10.30
CA ASN A 155 17.13 4.61 -10.36
C ASN A 155 17.86 5.93 -10.04
N ARG A 156 19.06 5.81 -9.46
CA ARG A 156 19.90 6.97 -9.08
C ARG A 156 20.09 7.95 -10.22
#